data_AF-A0A1B6HPP1-F1
#
_entry.id   AF-A0A1B6HPP1-F1
#
_cell.length_a   1.000
_cell.length_b   1.000
_cell.length_c   1.000
_cell.angle_alpha   90.00
_cell.angle_beta   90.00
_cell.angle_gamma   90.00
#
_symmetry.space_group_name_H-M   'P 1'
#
loop_
_entity.id
_entity.type
_entity.pdbx_description
1 polymer ?
#
loop_
_entity_poly.entity_id
_entity_poly.type
_entity_poly.pdbx_seq_one_letter_code
_entity_poly.pdbx_strand_id
1 'polypeptide(L)'
;MALSVLKHTVQLTLKSIGYSSIQCRFISVTSCKFSARNSENDYDLVVVGGGSGGLACAKEAVSYGKKVAVLDFVTPSPHGTTWGLGGTCVNVGCIPKKLMHQAALLGEAVKEAVFYGWEISDPEEIKINWENMRQAVQNHVKSVNWVTRVMLREKQIEYVNGHAEFVDDHKILARLKNGSERTLTAQNIVIAVGGRPNYPEIPGAKEYCITSDDIFSLEKPPGNTLVIGAGYIGLECAGFLRGMGMEATVMVRSVVLRGFDQQMATLLTQEMEDRGVKFLQRCIPLKVVKVKSGKLQ
;
A
#
# COMPACT_ATOMS: atom_id res chain seq x y z
N MET A 1 -32.96 -0.80 29.92
CA MET A 1 -34.02 -0.09 30.67
C MET A 1 -33.61 1.36 30.77
N ALA A 2 -34.52 2.27 30.42
CA ALA A 2 -34.29 3.71 30.32
C ALA A 2 -33.83 4.33 31.65
N LEU A 3 -33.05 5.41 31.59
CA LEU A 3 -33.53 6.74 32.03
C LEU A 3 -32.53 7.86 31.68
N SER A 4 -33.09 8.88 31.06
CA SER A 4 -32.59 10.24 30.87
C SER A 4 -32.37 10.97 32.19
N VAL A 5 -31.36 11.87 32.30
CA VAL A 5 -31.49 13.14 33.05
C VAL A 5 -30.63 14.26 32.44
N LEU A 6 -31.34 15.22 31.85
CA LEU A 6 -31.23 16.68 31.91
C LEU A 6 -29.89 17.37 32.28
N LYS A 7 -29.50 18.28 31.38
CA LYS A 7 -28.61 19.42 31.59
C LYS A 7 -29.17 20.34 32.70
N HIS A 8 -28.47 20.44 33.82
CA HIS A 8 -28.47 21.66 34.63
C HIS A 8 -27.04 22.06 34.96
N THR A 9 -26.74 23.32 34.63
CA THR A 9 -25.50 24.02 34.94
C THR A 9 -25.39 24.16 36.46
N VAL A 10 -24.41 23.49 37.06
CA VAL A 10 -24.00 23.77 38.44
C VAL A 10 -22.67 24.50 38.37
N GLN A 11 -22.69 25.78 38.74
CA GLN A 11 -21.50 26.61 38.88
C GLN A 11 -20.83 26.28 40.22
N LEU A 12 -19.92 25.33 40.23
CA LEU A 12 -19.06 25.05 41.38
C LEU A 12 -17.88 26.02 41.38
N THR A 13 -17.87 26.96 42.33
CA THR A 13 -16.73 27.83 42.59
C THR A 13 -15.83 27.14 43.61
N LEU A 14 -14.67 26.63 43.17
CA LEU A 14 -13.61 26.14 44.05
C LEU A 14 -12.40 27.06 43.92
N LYS A 15 -12.02 27.68 45.04
CA LYS A 15 -10.76 28.41 45.19
C LYS A 15 -9.64 27.38 45.43
N SER A 16 -8.66 27.29 44.52
CA SER A 16 -7.37 26.69 44.83
C SER A 16 -6.24 27.71 44.63
N ILE A 17 -5.25 27.57 45.50
CA ILE A 17 -4.10 28.44 45.71
C ILE A 17 -3.03 28.09 44.66
N GLY A 18 -2.49 29.12 44.00
CA GLY A 18 -1.19 29.07 43.35
C GLY A 18 -1.14 28.48 41.93
N TYR A 19 -0.43 29.21 41.06
CA TYR A 19 -0.05 28.92 39.68
C TYR A 19 -0.96 29.42 38.56
N SER A 20 -0.29 30.10 37.62
CA SER A 20 -0.73 30.85 36.46
C SER A 20 -1.81 30.14 35.63
N SER A 21 -2.91 30.88 35.38
CA SER A 21 -4.02 30.48 34.52
C SER A 21 -3.57 30.26 33.06
N ILE A 22 -3.58 29.01 32.61
CA ILE A 22 -3.60 28.68 31.18
C ILE A 22 -5.06 28.71 30.74
N GLN A 23 -5.40 29.68 29.89
CA GLN A 23 -6.75 29.86 29.37
C GLN A 23 -6.99 28.84 28.24
N CYS A 24 -7.59 27.69 28.55
CA CYS A 24 -7.99 26.72 27.54
C CYS A 24 -9.29 27.21 26.88
N ARG A 25 -9.20 27.78 25.66
CA ARG A 25 -10.38 28.10 24.84
C ARG A 25 -10.95 26.81 24.27
N PHE A 26 -12.04 26.33 24.85
CA PHE A 26 -12.91 25.37 24.15
C PHE A 26 -13.64 26.12 23.03
N ILE A 27 -13.19 25.91 21.79
CA ILE A 27 -13.93 26.32 20.61
C ILE A 27 -15.15 25.39 20.53
N SER A 28 -16.33 25.93 20.82
CA SER A 28 -17.59 25.28 20.50
C SER A 28 -17.61 25.07 18.98
N VAL A 29 -17.59 23.80 18.56
CA VAL A 29 -17.92 23.45 17.17
C VAL A 29 -19.42 23.71 17.02
N THR A 30 -19.78 24.93 16.66
CA THR A 30 -21.13 25.28 16.21
C THR A 30 -21.52 24.31 15.11
N SER A 31 -22.72 23.75 15.24
CA SER A 31 -23.35 22.77 14.35
C SER A 31 -22.88 22.92 12.90
N CYS A 32 -22.24 21.87 12.38
CA CYS A 32 -22.08 21.73 10.94
C CYS A 32 -23.48 21.80 10.33
N LYS A 33 -23.76 22.87 9.57
CA LYS A 33 -25.03 23.00 8.85
C LYS A 33 -25.09 21.82 7.90
N PHE A 34 -25.93 20.85 8.22
CA PHE A 34 -26.25 19.76 7.31
C PHE A 34 -26.98 20.42 6.14
N SER A 35 -26.27 20.63 5.03
CA SER A 35 -26.88 21.11 3.78
C SER A 35 -28.05 20.18 3.47
N ALA A 36 -29.21 20.78 3.17
CA ALA A 36 -30.39 20.06 2.73
C ALA A 36 -30.01 19.09 1.61
N ARG A 37 -30.64 17.90 1.59
CA ARG A 37 -30.49 16.93 0.49
C ARG A 37 -30.82 17.64 -0.82
N ASN A 38 -29.82 17.86 -1.68
CA ASN A 38 -30.09 18.10 -3.09
C ASN A 38 -30.57 16.77 -3.67
N SER A 39 -31.86 16.68 -3.98
CA SER A 39 -32.49 15.51 -4.60
C SER A 39 -32.04 15.27 -6.06
N GLU A 40 -31.07 16.04 -6.55
CA GLU A 40 -30.55 15.97 -7.92
C GLU A 40 -29.28 15.12 -8.06
N ASN A 41 -28.61 14.76 -6.96
CA ASN A 41 -27.38 13.97 -7.03
C ASN A 41 -27.67 12.46 -7.14
N ASP A 42 -26.94 11.77 -8.01
CA ASP A 42 -27.06 10.32 -8.23
C ASP A 42 -26.69 9.52 -6.97
N TYR A 43 -25.75 10.01 -6.17
CA TYR A 43 -25.22 9.36 -4.96
C TYR A 43 -25.14 10.32 -3.77
N ASP A 44 -25.24 9.79 -2.55
CA ASP A 44 -24.92 10.55 -1.33
C ASP A 44 -23.40 10.75 -1.19
N LEU A 45 -22.62 9.73 -1.61
CA LEU A 45 -21.18 9.71 -1.52
C LEU A 45 -20.55 9.04 -2.75
N VAL A 46 -19.59 9.72 -3.36
CA VAL A 46 -18.67 9.11 -4.32
C VAL A 46 -17.28 9.02 -3.69
N VAL A 47 -16.69 7.82 -3.71
CA VAL A 47 -15.32 7.59 -3.27
C VAL A 47 -14.42 7.40 -4.49
N VAL A 48 -13.42 8.28 -4.63
CA VAL A 48 -12.43 8.23 -5.71
C VAL A 48 -11.17 7.52 -5.21
N GLY A 49 -11.06 6.23 -5.53
CA GLY A 49 -9.97 5.34 -5.14
C GLY A 49 -10.49 4.10 -4.39
N GLY A 50 -10.38 2.92 -5.01
CA GLY A 50 -10.80 1.63 -4.46
C GLY A 50 -9.71 0.92 -3.64
N GLY A 51 -8.90 1.69 -2.92
CA GLY A 51 -7.86 1.21 -2.02
C GLY A 51 -8.33 1.01 -0.57
N SER A 52 -7.39 0.77 0.35
CA SER A 52 -7.70 0.48 1.76
C SER A 52 -8.59 1.55 2.41
N GLY A 53 -8.24 2.83 2.28
CA GLY A 53 -9.03 3.93 2.86
C GLY A 53 -10.39 4.11 2.20
N GLY A 54 -10.43 4.09 0.85
CA GLY A 54 -11.67 4.32 0.12
C GLY A 54 -12.69 3.19 0.29
N LEU A 55 -12.25 1.93 0.23
CA LEU A 55 -13.12 0.78 0.49
C LEU A 55 -13.64 0.76 1.92
N ALA A 56 -12.84 1.16 2.92
CA ALA A 56 -13.30 1.26 4.30
C ALA A 56 -14.37 2.35 4.43
N CYS A 57 -14.11 3.54 3.89
CA CYS A 57 -15.06 4.66 3.90
C CYS A 57 -16.39 4.30 3.23
N ALA A 58 -16.35 3.69 2.05
CA ALA A 58 -17.56 3.33 1.31
C ALA A 58 -18.43 2.31 2.06
N LYS A 59 -17.82 1.27 2.65
CA LYS A 59 -18.52 0.26 3.44
C LYS A 59 -19.22 0.86 4.65
N GLU A 60 -18.53 1.79 5.32
CA GLU A 60 -19.05 2.44 6.51
C GLU A 60 -20.16 3.44 6.15
N ALA A 61 -20.02 4.19 5.06
CA ALA A 61 -21.09 5.08 4.60
C ALA A 61 -22.40 4.33 4.31
N VAL A 62 -22.33 3.12 3.71
CA VAL A 62 -23.53 2.28 3.51
C VAL A 62 -24.15 1.82 4.82
N SER A 63 -23.39 1.60 5.89
CA SER A 63 -23.94 1.21 7.20
C SER A 63 -24.88 2.29 7.78
N TYR A 64 -24.67 3.56 7.39
CA TYR A 64 -25.53 4.70 7.70
C TYR A 64 -26.64 4.95 6.65
N GLY A 65 -26.90 3.99 5.77
CA GLY A 65 -27.97 4.06 4.77
C GLY A 65 -27.70 5.02 3.61
N LYS A 66 -26.42 5.32 3.32
CA LYS A 66 -26.03 6.18 2.19
C LYS A 66 -25.95 5.38 0.89
N LYS A 67 -26.37 6.00 -0.22
CA LYS A 67 -26.13 5.49 -1.57
C LYS A 67 -24.72 5.86 -2.01
N VAL A 68 -23.89 4.86 -2.27
CA VAL A 68 -22.44 5.04 -2.48
C VAL A 68 -21.99 4.45 -3.81
N ALA A 69 -21.11 5.19 -4.50
CA ALA A 69 -20.29 4.65 -5.58
C ALA A 69 -18.80 4.73 -5.25
N VAL A 70 -18.04 3.73 -5.70
CA VAL A 70 -16.58 3.67 -5.63
C VAL A 70 -16.03 3.64 -7.05
N LEU A 71 -15.19 4.62 -7.37
CA LEU A 71 -14.37 4.61 -8.58
C LEU A 71 -12.99 4.07 -8.25
N ASP A 72 -12.50 3.14 -9.06
CA ASP A 72 -11.12 2.68 -8.99
C ASP A 72 -10.55 2.52 -10.39
N PHE A 73 -9.30 2.89 -10.57
CA PHE A 73 -8.57 2.66 -11.80
C PHE A 73 -7.09 2.49 -11.50
N VAL A 74 -6.52 1.42 -12.06
CA VAL A 74 -5.09 1.14 -11.95
C VAL A 74 -4.44 1.56 -13.26
N THR A 75 -3.78 2.70 -13.26
CA THR A 75 -2.90 3.09 -14.37
C THR A 75 -1.73 2.11 -14.44
N PRO A 76 -1.47 1.45 -15.59
CA PRO A 76 -0.38 0.49 -15.70
C PRO A 76 0.98 1.10 -15.34
N SER A 77 1.91 0.29 -14.83
CA SER A 77 3.31 0.69 -14.69
C SER A 77 3.93 0.95 -16.08
N PRO A 78 5.13 1.56 -16.18
CA PRO A 78 5.85 1.68 -17.45
C PRO A 78 6.07 0.34 -18.18
N HIS A 79 6.04 -0.78 -17.45
CA HIS A 79 6.18 -2.14 -17.98
C HIS A 79 4.84 -2.83 -18.25
N GLY A 80 3.73 -2.10 -18.15
CA GLY A 80 2.38 -2.61 -18.42
C GLY A 80 1.75 -3.37 -17.25
N THR A 81 2.38 -3.43 -16.08
CA THR A 81 1.82 -4.13 -14.93
C THR A 81 0.56 -3.42 -14.42
N THR A 82 -0.53 -4.16 -14.29
CA THR A 82 -1.82 -3.72 -13.74
C THR A 82 -2.40 -4.81 -12.85
N TRP A 83 -3.32 -4.44 -11.95
CA TRP A 83 -3.95 -5.38 -11.01
C TRP A 83 -5.44 -5.08 -10.79
N GLY A 84 -6.06 -5.81 -9.86
CA GLY A 84 -7.49 -5.72 -9.54
C GLY A 84 -7.84 -4.75 -8.42
N LEU A 85 -9.10 -4.76 -8.00
CA LEU A 85 -9.64 -3.91 -6.94
C LEU A 85 -8.99 -4.22 -5.57
N GLY A 86 -8.81 -3.21 -4.71
CA GLY A 86 -8.25 -3.38 -3.37
C GLY A 86 -7.06 -2.45 -3.08
N GLY A 87 -6.58 -1.73 -4.09
CA GLY A 87 -5.47 -0.79 -4.02
C GLY A 87 -4.12 -1.44 -3.76
N THR A 88 -3.13 -0.60 -3.39
CA THR A 88 -1.72 -0.99 -3.26
C THR A 88 -1.51 -2.13 -2.27
N CYS A 89 -2.06 -2.04 -1.06
CA CYS A 89 -1.75 -2.99 0.01
C CYS A 89 -2.12 -4.44 -0.34
N VAL A 90 -3.26 -4.64 -1.02
CA VAL A 90 -3.72 -5.96 -1.48
C VAL A 90 -2.87 -6.48 -2.63
N ASN A 91 -2.58 -5.63 -3.62
CA ASN A 91 -2.09 -6.11 -4.91
C ASN A 91 -0.57 -6.05 -5.06
N VAL A 92 0.07 -4.98 -4.56
CA VAL A 92 1.49 -4.66 -4.80
C VAL A 92 2.17 -4.05 -3.57
N GLY A 93 1.69 -4.44 -2.38
CA GLY A 93 2.12 -3.85 -1.12
C GLY A 93 2.14 -4.88 0.00
N CYS A 94 1.47 -4.58 1.11
CA CYS A 94 1.56 -5.33 2.36
C CYS A 94 1.37 -6.84 2.19
N ILE A 95 0.33 -7.26 1.44
CA ILE A 95 -0.04 -8.67 1.29
C ILE A 95 1.04 -9.45 0.53
N PRO A 96 1.36 -9.15 -0.74
CA PRO A 96 2.40 -9.90 -1.44
C PRO A 96 3.77 -9.72 -0.81
N LYS A 97 4.11 -8.55 -0.25
CA LYS A 97 5.34 -8.35 0.51
C LYS A 97 5.46 -9.34 1.66
N LYS A 98 4.41 -9.47 2.49
CA LYS A 98 4.47 -10.35 3.66
C LYS A 98 4.44 -11.82 3.27
N LEU A 99 3.75 -12.19 2.20
CA LEU A 99 3.79 -13.56 1.67
C LEU A 99 5.17 -13.94 1.11
N MET A 100 5.83 -13.04 0.38
CA MET A 100 7.21 -13.26 -0.08
C MET A 100 8.21 -13.31 1.08
N HIS A 101 8.04 -12.43 2.07
CA HIS A 101 8.84 -12.49 3.29
C HIS A 101 8.63 -13.81 4.06
N GLN A 102 7.39 -14.30 4.16
CA GLN A 102 7.12 -15.61 4.75
C GLN A 102 7.77 -16.75 3.97
N ALA A 103 7.78 -16.69 2.64
CA ALA A 103 8.46 -17.69 1.81
C ALA A 103 9.98 -17.70 2.07
N ALA A 104 10.60 -16.53 2.32
CA ALA A 104 12.00 -16.46 2.74
C ALA A 104 12.21 -17.05 4.14
N LEU A 105 11.36 -16.72 5.12
CA LEU A 105 11.43 -17.30 6.47
C LEU A 105 11.26 -18.82 6.49
N LEU A 106 10.43 -19.37 5.59
CA LEU A 106 10.29 -20.82 5.44
C LEU A 106 11.59 -21.48 4.97
N GLY A 107 12.41 -20.80 4.15
CA GLY A 107 13.73 -21.28 3.78
C GLY A 107 14.66 -21.40 4.99
N GLU A 108 14.63 -20.42 5.90
CA GLU A 108 15.38 -20.46 7.16
C GLU A 108 14.86 -21.60 8.07
N ALA A 109 13.54 -21.70 8.24
CA ALA A 109 12.92 -22.73 9.08
C ALA A 109 13.23 -24.16 8.62
N VAL A 110 13.34 -24.40 7.31
CA VAL A 110 13.74 -25.72 6.75
C VAL A 110 15.16 -26.10 7.19
N LYS A 111 16.09 -25.14 7.21
CA LYS A 111 17.45 -25.37 7.69
C LYS A 111 17.46 -25.62 9.20
N GLU A 112 16.69 -24.85 9.94
CA GLU A 112 16.57 -24.98 11.40
C GLU A 112 15.94 -26.31 11.83
N ALA A 113 15.02 -26.86 11.02
CA ALA A 113 14.30 -28.09 11.32
C ALA A 113 15.23 -29.30 11.56
N VAL A 114 16.42 -29.33 10.95
CA VAL A 114 17.41 -30.40 11.17
C VAL A 114 17.86 -30.46 12.62
N PHE A 115 18.01 -29.31 13.30
CA PHE A 115 18.37 -29.26 14.72
C PHE A 115 17.27 -29.79 15.65
N TYR A 116 16.03 -29.92 15.14
CA TYR A 116 14.88 -30.47 15.84
C TYR A 116 14.56 -31.92 15.42
N GLY A 117 15.45 -32.57 14.68
CA GLY A 117 15.35 -34.00 14.34
C GLY A 117 14.64 -34.31 13.02
N TRP A 118 14.39 -33.32 12.16
CA TRP A 118 13.90 -33.58 10.81
C TRP A 118 15.03 -34.12 9.93
N GLU A 119 14.82 -35.31 9.37
CA GLU A 119 15.77 -35.95 8.44
C GLU A 119 15.65 -35.34 7.04
N ILE A 120 16.45 -34.31 6.77
CA ILE A 120 16.55 -33.64 5.47
C ILE A 120 17.95 -33.88 4.91
N SER A 121 18.05 -34.55 3.76
CA SER A 121 19.33 -35.04 3.23
C SER A 121 20.35 -33.94 2.92
N ASP A 122 19.89 -32.82 2.36
CA ASP A 122 20.72 -31.63 2.09
C ASP A 122 19.87 -30.35 2.16
N PRO A 123 19.80 -29.71 3.34
CA PRO A 123 19.04 -28.46 3.51
C PRO A 123 19.58 -27.28 2.69
N GLU A 124 20.86 -27.29 2.32
CA GLU A 124 21.50 -26.18 1.61
C GLU A 124 21.20 -26.20 0.10
N GLU A 125 20.91 -27.38 -0.46
CA GLU A 125 20.47 -27.52 -1.86
C GLU A 125 18.98 -27.20 -2.07
N ILE A 126 18.20 -26.98 -1.01
CA ILE A 126 16.77 -26.64 -1.13
C ILE A 126 16.62 -25.22 -1.69
N LYS A 127 16.08 -25.13 -2.90
CA LYS A 127 15.89 -23.87 -3.63
C LYS A 127 14.42 -23.54 -3.78
N ILE A 128 14.08 -22.27 -3.62
CA ILE A 128 12.73 -21.79 -3.89
C ILE A 128 12.42 -21.83 -5.39
N ASN A 129 11.25 -22.34 -5.74
CA ASN A 129 10.71 -22.18 -7.09
C ASN A 129 9.95 -20.85 -7.16
N TRP A 130 10.55 -19.85 -7.83
CA TRP A 130 9.97 -18.51 -7.99
C TRP A 130 8.58 -18.53 -8.63
N GLU A 131 8.39 -19.35 -9.67
CA GLU A 131 7.12 -19.42 -10.39
C GLU A 131 5.99 -19.95 -9.49
N ASN A 132 6.24 -21.03 -8.75
CA ASN A 132 5.28 -21.59 -7.81
C ASN A 132 4.93 -20.60 -6.70
N MET A 133 5.94 -19.93 -6.10
CA MET A 133 5.74 -18.91 -5.08
C MET A 133 4.91 -17.75 -5.63
N ARG A 134 5.29 -17.21 -6.79
CA ARG A 134 4.58 -16.14 -7.48
C ARG A 134 3.13 -16.54 -7.77
N GLN A 135 2.90 -17.74 -8.29
CA GLN A 135 1.56 -18.23 -8.58
C GLN A 135 0.70 -18.34 -7.31
N ALA A 136 1.26 -18.84 -6.20
CA ALA A 136 0.57 -18.89 -4.92
C ALA A 136 0.19 -17.49 -4.41
N VAL A 137 1.12 -16.54 -4.46
CA VAL A 137 0.88 -15.14 -4.10
C VAL A 137 -0.22 -14.53 -4.98
N GLN A 138 -0.11 -14.68 -6.30
CA GLN A 138 -1.08 -14.12 -7.26
C GLN A 138 -2.46 -14.76 -7.12
N ASN A 139 -2.55 -16.06 -6.82
CA ASN A 139 -3.82 -16.72 -6.54
C ASN A 139 -4.50 -16.14 -5.30
N HIS A 140 -3.73 -15.89 -4.23
CA HIS A 140 -4.25 -15.25 -3.03
C HIS A 140 -4.76 -13.83 -3.32
N VAL A 141 -3.96 -13.01 -4.01
CA VAL A 141 -4.35 -11.64 -4.39
C VAL A 141 -5.64 -11.63 -5.22
N LYS A 142 -5.74 -12.50 -6.25
CA LYS A 142 -6.94 -12.62 -7.08
C LYS A 142 -8.16 -13.04 -6.27
N SER A 143 -8.00 -13.94 -5.32
CA SER A 143 -9.07 -14.33 -4.40
C SER A 143 -9.57 -13.14 -3.58
N VAL A 144 -8.66 -12.35 -2.99
CA VAL A 144 -9.02 -11.15 -2.23
C VAL A 144 -9.69 -10.10 -3.11
N ASN A 145 -9.22 -9.90 -4.36
CA ASN A 145 -9.88 -8.99 -5.30
C ASN A 145 -11.32 -9.45 -5.57
N TRP A 146 -11.53 -10.75 -5.78
CA TRP A 146 -12.87 -11.31 -6.05
C TRP A 146 -13.80 -11.16 -4.85
N VAL A 147 -13.36 -11.55 -3.65
CA VAL A 147 -14.13 -11.37 -2.40
C VAL A 147 -14.48 -9.90 -2.20
N THR A 148 -13.56 -8.98 -2.49
CA THR A 148 -13.83 -7.54 -2.41
C THR A 148 -14.92 -7.11 -3.38
N ARG A 149 -14.93 -7.60 -4.63
CA ARG A 149 -15.99 -7.28 -5.59
C ARG A 149 -17.35 -7.85 -5.17
N VAL A 150 -17.38 -9.06 -4.64
CA VAL A 150 -18.60 -9.69 -4.11
C VAL A 150 -19.16 -8.85 -2.96
N MET A 151 -18.33 -8.48 -2.00
CA MET A 151 -18.74 -7.68 -0.84
C MET A 151 -19.27 -6.29 -1.23
N LEU A 152 -18.68 -5.62 -2.23
CA LEU A 152 -19.25 -4.35 -2.73
C LEU A 152 -20.66 -4.54 -3.29
N ARG A 153 -20.87 -5.62 -4.07
CA ARG A 153 -22.18 -5.95 -4.64
C ARG A 153 -23.22 -6.27 -3.57
N GLU A 154 -22.86 -7.07 -2.57
CA GLU A 154 -23.74 -7.43 -1.44
C GLU A 154 -24.17 -6.20 -0.65
N LYS A 155 -23.28 -5.23 -0.48
CA LYS A 155 -23.56 -3.94 0.16
C LYS A 155 -24.23 -2.92 -0.77
N GLN A 156 -24.56 -3.31 -2.01
CA GLN A 156 -25.14 -2.41 -3.01
C GLN A 156 -24.29 -1.15 -3.26
N ILE A 157 -22.97 -1.25 -3.05
CA ILE A 157 -22.01 -0.21 -3.41
C ILE A 157 -21.75 -0.36 -4.89
N GLU A 158 -22.04 0.68 -5.65
CA GLU A 158 -21.74 0.66 -7.06
C GLU A 158 -20.23 0.76 -7.29
N TYR A 159 -19.68 -0.18 -8.05
CA TYR A 159 -18.27 -0.19 -8.39
C TYR A 159 -18.08 0.20 -9.86
N VAL A 160 -17.37 1.31 -10.09
CA VAL A 160 -17.04 1.83 -11.42
C VAL A 160 -15.54 1.69 -11.65
N ASN A 161 -15.16 0.82 -12.59
CA ASN A 161 -13.77 0.67 -13.00
C ASN A 161 -13.41 1.71 -14.06
N GLY A 162 -13.07 2.92 -13.62
CA GLY A 162 -12.84 4.07 -14.49
C GLY A 162 -11.96 5.13 -13.86
N HIS A 163 -11.15 5.78 -14.69
CA HIS A 163 -10.27 6.86 -14.27
C HIS A 163 -11.11 8.11 -14.00
N ALA A 164 -11.07 8.60 -12.76
CA ALA A 164 -11.89 9.71 -12.30
C ALA A 164 -11.21 11.07 -12.57
N GLU A 165 -12.02 12.06 -12.95
CA GLU A 165 -11.64 13.45 -13.15
C GLU A 165 -12.75 14.35 -12.59
N PHE A 166 -12.40 15.39 -11.83
CA PHE A 166 -13.39 16.36 -11.37
C PHE A 166 -13.82 17.24 -12.53
N VAL A 167 -15.13 17.35 -12.74
CA VAL A 167 -15.72 18.32 -13.68
C VAL A 167 -16.14 19.59 -12.92
N ASP A 168 -16.69 19.42 -11.72
CA ASP A 168 -17.02 20.48 -10.76
C ASP A 168 -17.05 19.90 -9.34
N ASP A 169 -17.45 20.69 -8.34
CA ASP A 169 -17.44 20.34 -6.92
C ASP A 169 -18.32 19.11 -6.56
N HIS A 170 -19.29 18.77 -7.42
CA HIS A 170 -20.26 17.69 -7.18
C HIS A 170 -20.32 16.66 -8.32
N LYS A 171 -19.43 16.77 -9.32
CA LYS A 171 -19.49 15.95 -10.53
C LYS A 171 -18.13 15.34 -10.88
N ILE A 172 -18.12 14.03 -11.04
CA ILE A 172 -16.96 13.24 -11.46
C ILE A 172 -17.23 12.63 -12.84
N LEU A 173 -16.28 12.81 -13.77
CA LEU A 173 -16.20 12.07 -15.02
C LEU A 173 -15.36 10.81 -14.82
N ALA A 174 -15.91 9.66 -15.17
CA ALA A 174 -15.23 8.37 -15.15
C ALA A 174 -14.94 7.93 -16.59
N ARG A 175 -13.66 7.90 -16.96
CA ARG A 175 -13.19 7.33 -18.24
C ARG A 175 -13.00 5.82 -18.07
N LEU A 176 -13.87 5.02 -18.69
CA LEU A 176 -13.83 3.56 -18.57
C LEU A 176 -12.79 2.95 -19.52
N LYS A 177 -12.42 1.68 -19.27
CA LYS A 177 -11.42 0.97 -20.09
C LYS A 177 -11.77 0.82 -21.57
N ASN A 178 -13.06 0.78 -21.91
CA ASN A 178 -13.55 0.71 -23.28
C ASN A 178 -13.57 2.09 -23.98
N GLY A 179 -13.06 3.14 -23.34
CA GLY A 179 -13.06 4.51 -23.86
C GLY A 179 -14.38 5.26 -23.68
N SER A 180 -15.45 4.61 -23.20
CA SER A 180 -16.69 5.32 -22.90
C SER A 180 -16.56 6.14 -21.63
N GLU A 181 -17.29 7.24 -21.58
CA GLU A 181 -17.33 8.13 -20.44
C GLU A 181 -18.63 7.96 -19.65
N ARG A 182 -18.55 8.11 -18.34
CA ARG A 182 -19.71 8.14 -17.46
C ARG A 182 -19.58 9.27 -16.47
N THR A 183 -20.61 10.08 -16.33
CA THR A 183 -20.67 11.14 -15.33
C THR A 183 -21.41 10.63 -14.09
N LEU A 184 -20.90 10.95 -12.91
CA LEU A 184 -21.52 10.67 -11.63
C LEU A 184 -21.66 11.98 -10.85
N THR A 185 -22.83 12.22 -10.25
CA THR A 185 -23.05 13.36 -9.36
C THR A 185 -23.20 12.91 -7.90
N ALA A 186 -22.64 13.66 -6.96
CA ALA A 186 -22.65 13.28 -5.55
C ALA A 186 -22.73 14.48 -4.59
N GLN A 187 -23.43 14.29 -3.47
CA GLN A 187 -23.45 15.31 -2.42
C GLN A 187 -22.07 15.51 -1.81
N ASN A 188 -21.35 14.42 -1.53
CA ASN A 188 -20.00 14.45 -0.99
C ASN A 188 -19.07 13.58 -1.83
N ILE A 189 -17.80 13.98 -1.91
CA ILE A 189 -16.76 13.24 -2.62
C ILE A 189 -15.59 13.01 -1.66
N VAL A 190 -15.13 11.76 -1.56
CA VAL A 190 -13.94 11.39 -0.78
C VAL A 190 -12.81 11.02 -1.74
N ILE A 191 -11.67 11.71 -1.60
CA ILE A 191 -10.46 11.44 -2.38
C ILE A 191 -9.59 10.45 -1.61
N ALA A 192 -9.40 9.27 -2.18
CA ALA A 192 -8.65 8.15 -1.61
C ALA A 192 -7.73 7.47 -2.66
N VAL A 193 -7.16 8.26 -3.57
CA VAL A 193 -6.42 7.78 -4.76
C VAL A 193 -5.08 7.12 -4.47
N GLY A 194 -4.54 7.31 -3.26
CA GLY A 194 -3.23 6.76 -2.87
C GLY A 194 -2.06 7.41 -3.61
N GLY A 195 -0.96 6.66 -3.74
CA GLY A 195 0.25 7.10 -4.43
C GLY A 195 0.86 5.97 -5.26
N ARG A 196 1.88 6.30 -6.05
CA ARG A 196 2.59 5.37 -6.94
C ARG A 196 4.11 5.50 -6.79
N PRO A 197 4.88 4.46 -7.15
CA PRO A 197 6.34 4.51 -7.08
C PRO A 197 6.92 5.64 -7.93
N ASN A 198 7.96 6.29 -7.39
CA ASN A 198 8.70 7.33 -8.10
C ASN A 198 9.89 6.70 -8.85
N TYR A 199 10.13 7.17 -10.07
CA TYR A 199 11.33 6.85 -10.84
C TYR A 199 12.34 8.00 -10.71
N PRO A 200 13.64 7.72 -10.56
CA PRO A 200 14.66 8.76 -10.65
C PRO A 200 14.70 9.34 -12.06
N GLU A 201 14.93 10.65 -12.17
CA GLU A 201 15.04 11.37 -13.45
C GLU A 201 16.41 11.15 -14.10
N ILE A 202 16.70 9.91 -14.45
CA ILE A 202 17.95 9.51 -15.11
C ILE A 202 17.67 8.68 -16.37
N PRO A 203 18.57 8.72 -17.37
CA PRO A 203 18.45 7.89 -18.56
C PRO A 203 18.31 6.40 -18.23
N GLY A 204 17.38 5.72 -18.88
CA GLY A 204 17.13 4.28 -18.73
C GLY A 204 16.31 3.88 -17.50
N ALA A 205 15.98 4.79 -16.57
CA ALA A 205 15.23 4.42 -15.36
C ALA A 205 13.85 3.81 -15.66
N LYS A 206 13.01 4.49 -16.45
CA LYS A 206 11.68 3.97 -16.79
C LYS A 206 11.71 2.79 -17.76
N GLU A 207 12.75 2.70 -18.59
CA GLU A 207 12.90 1.68 -19.63
C GLU A 207 13.40 0.35 -19.08
N TYR A 208 14.31 0.38 -18.10
CA TYR A 208 14.99 -0.83 -17.61
C TYR A 208 14.71 -1.15 -16.15
N CYS A 209 14.34 -0.18 -15.32
CA CYS A 209 14.07 -0.44 -13.90
C CYS A 209 12.60 -0.80 -13.68
N ILE A 210 12.38 -1.74 -12.77
CA ILE A 210 11.06 -2.08 -12.24
C ILE A 210 10.87 -1.44 -10.86
N THR A 211 9.64 -1.47 -10.37
CA THR A 211 9.28 -0.99 -9.02
C THR A 211 8.63 -2.10 -8.19
N SER A 212 8.21 -1.77 -6.96
CA SER A 212 7.37 -2.66 -6.16
C SER A 212 6.06 -3.03 -6.87
N ASP A 213 5.57 -2.20 -7.80
CA ASP A 213 4.37 -2.51 -8.58
C ASP A 213 4.56 -3.75 -9.47
N ASP A 214 5.80 -4.05 -9.87
CA ASP A 214 6.13 -5.08 -10.84
C ASP A 214 6.69 -6.35 -10.20
N ILE A 215 7.49 -6.22 -9.13
CA ILE A 215 8.25 -7.35 -8.56
C ILE A 215 7.35 -8.49 -8.06
N PHE A 216 6.17 -8.17 -7.54
CA PHE A 216 5.27 -9.16 -6.94
C PHE A 216 4.56 -10.06 -7.96
N SER A 217 4.58 -9.68 -9.24
CA SER A 217 3.99 -10.44 -10.35
C SER A 217 5.02 -10.80 -11.44
N LEU A 218 6.28 -10.41 -11.25
CA LEU A 218 7.37 -10.61 -12.19
C LEU A 218 7.50 -12.08 -12.60
N GLU A 219 7.43 -12.37 -13.90
CA GLU A 219 7.36 -13.75 -14.41
C GLU A 219 8.62 -14.56 -14.12
N LYS A 220 9.79 -13.92 -14.25
CA LYS A 220 11.09 -14.53 -14.01
C LYS A 220 11.69 -14.00 -12.71
N PRO A 221 12.50 -14.81 -12.00
CA PRO A 221 13.22 -14.32 -10.84
C PRO A 221 14.14 -13.15 -11.24
N PRO A 222 14.25 -12.10 -10.42
CA PRO A 222 15.05 -10.92 -10.77
C PRO A 222 16.56 -11.20 -10.78
N GLY A 223 17.01 -12.29 -10.16
CA GLY A 223 18.43 -12.67 -10.11
C GLY A 223 19.25 -11.69 -9.29
N ASN A 224 20.44 -11.31 -9.78
CA ASN A 224 21.27 -10.31 -9.10
C ASN A 224 20.64 -8.92 -9.17
N THR A 225 20.20 -8.42 -8.03
CA THR A 225 19.29 -7.28 -7.92
C THR A 225 19.95 -6.10 -7.21
N LEU A 226 19.93 -4.94 -7.87
CA LEU A 226 20.24 -3.65 -7.25
C LEU A 226 18.94 -2.96 -6.83
N VAL A 227 18.78 -2.73 -5.52
CA VAL A 227 17.65 -2.01 -4.92
C VAL A 227 18.08 -0.56 -4.67
N ILE A 228 17.49 0.37 -5.41
CA ILE A 228 17.80 1.80 -5.28
C ILE A 228 16.82 2.43 -4.27
N GLY A 229 17.29 2.65 -3.04
CA GLY A 229 16.51 3.26 -1.97
C GLY A 229 16.52 2.44 -0.68
N ALA A 230 16.76 3.14 0.44
CA ALA A 230 16.93 2.54 1.77
C ALA A 230 15.72 2.77 2.70
N GLY A 231 14.53 2.94 2.14
CA GLY A 231 13.28 2.93 2.90
C GLY A 231 12.83 1.50 3.18
N TYR A 232 11.78 1.32 4.00
CA TYR A 232 11.32 0.00 4.41
C TYR A 232 10.99 -0.92 3.22
N ILE A 233 10.37 -0.40 2.15
CA ILE A 233 10.07 -1.18 0.94
C ILE A 233 11.34 -1.75 0.32
N GLY A 234 12.40 -0.94 0.19
CA GLY A 234 13.66 -1.36 -0.41
C GLY A 234 14.34 -2.44 0.43
N LEU A 235 14.38 -2.25 1.76
CA LEU A 235 15.01 -3.20 2.67
C LEU A 235 14.23 -4.53 2.74
N GLU A 236 12.91 -4.47 2.78
CA GLU A 236 12.07 -5.68 2.78
C GLU A 236 12.25 -6.48 1.49
N CYS A 237 12.29 -5.80 0.33
CA CYS A 237 12.59 -6.43 -0.95
C CYS A 237 13.98 -7.06 -0.98
N ALA A 238 15.01 -6.32 -0.56
CA ALA A 238 16.36 -6.86 -0.49
C ALA A 238 16.45 -8.07 0.45
N GLY A 239 15.78 -8.00 1.61
CA GLY A 239 15.74 -9.07 2.60
C GLY A 239 15.11 -10.35 2.09
N PHE A 240 13.89 -10.29 1.53
CA PHE A 240 13.26 -11.51 1.02
C PHE A 240 14.00 -12.07 -0.21
N LEU A 241 14.61 -11.23 -1.04
CA LEU A 241 15.42 -11.71 -2.18
C LEU A 241 16.66 -12.46 -1.70
N ARG A 242 17.39 -11.94 -0.71
CA ARG A 242 18.51 -12.66 -0.08
C ARG A 242 18.05 -13.96 0.58
N GLY A 243 16.98 -13.92 1.35
CA GLY A 243 16.45 -15.12 2.03
C GLY A 243 15.96 -16.21 1.04
N MET A 244 15.65 -15.82 -0.20
CA MET A 244 15.36 -16.73 -1.31
C MET A 244 16.62 -17.21 -2.06
N GLY A 245 17.82 -16.86 -1.60
CA GLY A 245 19.09 -17.24 -2.22
C GLY A 245 19.54 -16.38 -3.40
N MET A 246 18.87 -15.25 -3.68
CA MET A 246 19.25 -14.34 -4.76
C MET A 246 20.25 -13.29 -4.28
N GLU A 247 21.08 -12.71 -5.14
CA GLU A 247 21.96 -11.60 -4.78
C GLU A 247 21.16 -10.29 -4.68
N ALA A 248 21.33 -9.55 -3.58
CA ALA A 248 20.72 -8.23 -3.40
C ALA A 248 21.74 -7.20 -2.90
N THR A 249 21.76 -6.04 -3.56
CA THR A 249 22.56 -4.89 -3.16
C THR A 249 21.64 -3.68 -2.97
N VAL A 250 21.73 -2.98 -1.84
CA VAL A 250 20.95 -1.77 -1.54
C VAL A 250 21.82 -0.54 -1.75
N MET A 251 21.37 0.38 -2.62
CA MET A 251 22.01 1.68 -2.80
C MET A 251 21.37 2.72 -1.87
N VAL A 252 22.20 3.31 -1.01
CA VAL A 252 21.79 4.25 0.03
C VAL A 252 22.29 5.65 -0.32
N ARG A 253 21.36 6.58 -0.54
CA ARG A 253 21.71 7.99 -0.83
C ARG A 253 22.27 8.73 0.39
N SER A 254 21.71 8.50 1.58
CA SER A 254 22.06 9.27 2.79
C SER A 254 22.00 8.43 4.06
N VAL A 255 20.79 8.08 4.52
CA VAL A 255 20.57 7.26 5.71
C VAL A 255 19.55 6.15 5.42
N VAL A 256 19.64 5.06 6.17
CA VAL A 256 18.70 3.95 6.13
C VAL A 256 17.49 4.27 7.00
N LEU A 257 16.28 3.91 6.54
CA LEU A 257 15.01 4.14 7.24
C LEU A 257 14.84 5.57 7.78
N ARG A 258 15.01 6.58 6.91
CA ARG A 258 14.76 7.98 7.28
C ARG A 258 13.38 8.13 7.93
N GLY A 259 13.33 8.71 9.13
CA GLY A 259 12.12 8.89 9.92
C GLY A 259 11.89 7.83 11.00
N PHE A 260 12.68 6.75 10.99
CA PHE A 260 12.72 5.75 12.08
C PHE A 260 13.87 6.05 13.04
N ASP A 261 13.83 5.41 14.21
CA ASP A 261 14.94 5.40 15.16
C ASP A 261 16.23 4.92 14.47
N GLN A 262 17.28 5.75 14.52
CA GLN A 262 18.51 5.50 13.77
C GLN A 262 19.43 4.48 14.42
N GLN A 263 19.32 4.26 15.74
CA GLN A 263 20.01 3.15 16.40
C GLN A 263 19.41 1.83 15.90
N MET A 264 18.08 1.73 15.87
CA MET A 264 17.39 0.54 15.35
C MET A 264 17.65 0.32 13.86
N ALA A 265 17.69 1.38 13.05
CA ALA A 265 18.03 1.29 11.63
C ALA A 265 19.48 0.78 11.42
N THR A 266 20.41 1.17 12.28
CA THR A 266 21.80 0.70 12.24
C THR A 266 21.89 -0.78 12.57
N LEU A 267 21.23 -1.23 13.63
CA LEU A 267 21.17 -2.65 14.01
C LEU A 267 20.57 -3.52 12.90
N LEU A 268 19.46 -3.05 12.29
CA LEU A 268 18.85 -3.73 11.15
C LEU A 268 19.82 -3.83 9.95
N THR A 269 20.54 -2.74 9.66
CA THR A 269 21.48 -2.72 8.54
C THR A 269 22.60 -3.74 8.75
N GLN A 270 23.18 -3.78 9.96
CA GLN A 270 24.21 -4.76 10.32
C GLN A 270 23.69 -6.20 10.17
N GLU A 271 22.51 -6.51 10.68
CA GLU A 271 21.89 -7.85 10.56
C GLU A 271 21.69 -8.24 9.08
N MET A 272 21.26 -7.29 8.24
CA MET A 272 21.10 -7.55 6.80
C MET A 272 22.45 -7.79 6.10
N GLU A 273 23.50 -7.06 6.49
CA GLU A 273 24.87 -7.25 6.00
C GLU A 273 25.42 -8.62 6.41
N ASP A 274 25.22 -9.02 7.66
CA ASP A 274 25.63 -10.34 8.19
C ASP A 274 24.90 -11.49 7.46
N ARG A 275 23.67 -11.26 7.00
CA ARG A 275 22.89 -12.16 6.13
C ARG A 275 23.21 -12.05 4.63
N GLY A 276 24.22 -11.26 4.27
CA GLY A 276 24.77 -11.17 2.91
C GLY A 276 24.08 -10.16 1.98
N VAL A 277 23.23 -9.26 2.49
CA VAL A 277 22.79 -8.10 1.71
C VAL A 277 23.95 -7.11 1.62
N LYS A 278 24.29 -6.65 0.41
CA LYS A 278 25.36 -5.66 0.21
C LYS A 278 24.80 -4.25 0.29
N PHE A 279 25.55 -3.29 0.83
CA PHE A 279 25.14 -1.89 0.86
C PHE A 279 26.15 -0.98 0.13
N LEU A 280 25.64 -0.13 -0.77
CA LEU A 280 26.40 0.94 -1.41
C LEU A 280 26.04 2.27 -0.74
N GLN A 281 26.85 2.66 0.23
CA GLN A 281 26.61 3.86 1.04
C GLN A 281 26.98 5.14 0.27
N ARG A 282 26.17 6.20 0.47
CA ARG A 282 26.37 7.54 -0.10
C ARG A 282 26.46 7.55 -1.64
N CYS A 283 25.67 6.69 -2.28
CA CYS A 283 25.63 6.55 -3.74
C CYS A 283 24.29 7.01 -4.32
N ILE A 284 24.33 7.56 -5.53
CA ILE A 284 23.16 7.85 -6.36
C ILE A 284 23.36 7.28 -7.76
N PRO A 285 22.31 6.75 -8.41
CA PRO A 285 22.40 6.27 -9.77
C PRO A 285 22.47 7.46 -10.75
N LEU A 286 23.23 7.32 -11.84
CA LEU A 286 23.39 8.38 -12.86
C LEU A 286 22.72 8.04 -14.19
N LYS A 287 22.72 6.76 -14.56
CA LYS A 287 22.05 6.21 -15.74
C LYS A 287 21.93 4.69 -15.58
N VAL A 288 21.04 4.08 -16.35
CA VAL A 288 20.93 2.63 -16.47
C VAL A 288 21.02 2.26 -17.94
N VAL A 289 21.88 1.30 -18.29
CA VAL A 289 22.05 0.83 -19.66
C VAL A 289 21.98 -0.69 -19.72
N LYS A 290 21.40 -1.21 -20.81
CA LYS A 290 21.45 -2.63 -21.12
C LYS A 290 22.72 -2.92 -21.92
N VAL A 291 23.63 -3.72 -21.37
CA VAL A 291 24.88 -4.08 -22.04
C VAL A 291 24.68 -5.27 -23.00
N LYS A 292 25.66 -5.52 -23.88
CA LYS A 292 25.58 -6.60 -24.91
C LYS A 292 25.28 -7.99 -24.35
N SER A 293 25.66 -8.26 -23.09
CA SER A 293 25.36 -9.52 -22.40
C SER A 293 23.91 -9.65 -21.91
N GLY A 294 23.08 -8.61 -22.12
CA GLY A 294 21.70 -8.55 -21.65
C GLY A 294 21.54 -8.11 -20.19
N LYS A 295 22.64 -7.98 -19.44
CA LYS A 295 22.65 -7.45 -18.07
C LYS A 295 22.43 -5.93 -18.04
N LEU A 296 21.96 -5.43 -16.90
CA LEU A 296 21.86 -3.98 -16.65
C LEU A 296 23.13 -3.49 -15.92
N GLN A 297 23.57 -2.28 -16.26
CA GLN A 297 24.70 -1.58 -15.66
C GLN A 297 24.35 -0.12 -15.38
#